data_AF-A0A3Q3EJ10-F1
#
_entry.id   AF-A0A3Q3EJ10-F1
#
_cell.length_a   1.000
_cell.length_b   1.000
_cell.length_c   1.000
_cell.angle_alpha   90.00
_cell.angle_beta   90.00
_cell.angle_gamma   90.00
#
_symmetry.space_group_name_H-M   'P 1'
#
loop_
_entity.id
_entity.type
_entity.pdbx_description
1 polymer ?
#
loop_
_entity_poly.entity_id
_entity_poly.type
_entity_poly.pdbx_seq_one_letter_code
_entity_poly.pdbx_strand_id
1 'polypeptide(L)'
;MFFLCLQCLWCIKTKSCVTYPVRTILPPHALCPLSEARWGLCWMNFQALIITLAVIGGIIIIAFLICLFCCCKCENAGSKRFEDKMQRQANKTKTKQEERKSEMKQRHEEIRKKYGLSGQNQYSKFA
;
A
#
# COMPACT_ATOMS: atom_id res chain seq x y z
N MET A 1 -7.61 9.06 42.84
CA MET A 1 -6.32 9.39 43.50
C MET A 1 -5.19 8.60 42.82
N PHE A 2 -4.85 8.94 41.57
CA PHE A 2 -3.89 8.20 40.71
C PHE A 2 -2.85 9.14 40.06
N PHE A 3 -2.62 10.32 40.66
CA PHE A 3 -1.86 11.42 40.06
C PHE A 3 -0.84 12.03 41.02
N LEU A 4 0.00 11.20 41.66
CA LEU A 4 1.11 11.70 42.49
C LEU A 4 2.39 10.85 42.37
N CYS A 5 2.72 10.41 41.15
CA CYS A 5 4.11 10.11 40.79
C CYS A 5 4.59 11.19 39.80
N LEU A 6 4.73 12.42 40.29
CA LEU A 6 5.20 13.56 39.49
C LEU A 6 6.74 13.48 39.38
N GLN A 7 7.20 12.90 38.28
CA GLN A 7 8.56 13.01 37.71
C GLN A 7 9.75 12.50 38.55
N CYS A 8 9.59 11.49 39.40
CA CYS A 8 10.72 10.86 40.09
C CYS A 8 11.38 9.75 39.25
N LEU A 9 12.70 9.83 39.04
CA LEU A 9 13.56 8.73 38.60
C LEU A 9 14.18 8.07 39.84
N TRP A 10 13.85 6.80 40.11
CA TRP A 10 14.42 6.05 41.24
C TRP A 10 15.72 5.35 40.84
N CYS A 11 16.79 5.56 41.61
CA CYS A 11 18.07 4.88 41.41
C CYS A 11 18.34 3.86 42.52
N ILE A 12 18.60 2.61 42.16
CA ILE A 12 18.87 1.53 43.12
C ILE A 12 20.24 1.72 43.78
N LYS A 13 21.27 2.04 42.99
CA LYS A 13 22.65 2.25 43.46
C LYS A 13 22.75 3.24 44.61
N THR A 14 22.09 4.39 44.47
CA THR A 14 22.16 5.51 45.42
C THR A 14 20.95 5.58 46.34
N LYS A 15 19.95 4.70 46.17
CA LYS A 15 18.66 4.68 46.89
C LYS A 15 18.00 6.06 47.00
N SER A 16 18.11 6.85 45.94
CA SER A 16 17.61 8.22 45.89
C SER A 16 16.61 8.39 44.74
N CYS A 17 15.60 9.22 44.99
CA CYS A 17 14.62 9.67 44.02
C CYS A 17 15.08 11.02 43.46
N VAL A 18 15.38 11.08 42.17
CA VAL A 18 15.82 12.31 41.50
C VAL A 18 14.68 12.81 40.62
N THR A 19 14.26 14.07 40.81
CA THR A 19 13.27 14.69 39.94
C THR A 19 13.87 14.87 38.56
N TYR A 20 13.32 14.18 37.55
CA TYR A 20 13.85 14.18 36.19
C TYR A 20 13.51 15.51 35.50
N PRO A 21 14.50 16.34 35.12
CA PRO A 21 14.20 17.56 34.38
C PRO A 21 13.72 17.19 32.97
N VAL A 22 12.52 17.65 32.61
CA VAL A 22 11.84 17.40 31.32
C VAL A 22 12.58 17.95 30.09
N ARG A 23 13.77 18.52 30.27
CA ARG A 23 14.54 19.23 29.24
C ARG A 23 15.58 18.37 28.54
N THR A 24 15.96 17.22 29.11
CA THR A 24 16.94 16.30 28.50
C THR A 24 16.25 14.98 28.17
N ILE A 25 16.46 14.44 26.95
CA ILE A 25 15.85 13.18 26.50
C ILE A 25 16.53 11.95 27.13
N LEU A 26 17.79 12.07 27.55
CA LEU A 26 18.57 11.02 28.18
C LEU A 26 19.32 11.57 29.41
N PRO A 27 19.12 11.01 30.62
CA PRO A 27 19.95 11.39 31.75
C PRO A 27 21.38 10.89 31.53
N PRO A 28 22.41 11.69 31.89
CA PRO A 28 23.79 11.24 31.80
C PRO A 28 24.05 10.06 32.74
N HIS A 29 24.85 9.09 32.27
CA HIS A 29 25.24 7.87 33.01
C HIS A 29 25.89 8.14 34.39
N ALA A 30 26.36 9.38 34.61
CA ALA A 30 26.93 9.83 35.87
C ALA A 30 25.90 9.90 37.02
N LEU A 31 24.60 10.11 36.73
CA LEU A 31 23.56 10.22 37.75
C LEU A 31 23.05 8.84 38.21
N CYS A 32 22.85 7.91 37.28
CA CYS A 32 22.52 6.51 37.57
C CYS A 32 22.77 5.65 36.31
N PRO A 33 23.36 4.45 36.43
CA PRO A 33 23.46 3.54 35.29
C PRO A 33 22.06 3.15 34.79
N LEU A 34 21.88 3.14 33.46
CA LEU A 34 20.60 2.92 32.78
C LEU A 34 19.91 1.58 33.15
N SER A 35 20.69 0.59 33.57
CA SER A 35 20.23 -0.73 34.03
C SER A 35 19.54 -0.68 35.39
N GLU A 36 19.86 0.30 36.23
CA GLU A 36 19.38 0.42 37.61
C GLU A 36 18.39 1.57 37.83
N ALA A 37 18.14 2.38 36.80
CA ALA A 37 17.18 3.46 36.83
C ALA A 37 15.76 2.94 36.52
N ARG A 38 14.82 3.19 37.44
CA ARG A 38 13.39 2.84 37.30
C ARG A 38 12.55 4.11 37.26
N TRP A 39 11.59 4.16 36.35
CA TRP A 39 10.79 5.36 36.07
C TRP A 39 9.31 5.09 36.30
N GLY A 40 8.65 5.91 37.12
CA GLY A 40 7.18 6.01 37.27
C GLY A 40 6.42 4.79 37.81
N LEU A 41 6.94 3.58 37.62
CA LEU A 41 6.51 2.33 38.22
C LEU A 41 7.77 1.61 38.66
N CYS A 42 7.88 1.28 39.95
CA CYS A 42 9.03 0.59 40.56
C CYS A 42 9.41 -0.76 39.92
N TRP A 43 8.70 -1.21 38.88
CA TRP A 43 8.85 -2.52 38.24
C TRP A 43 9.67 -2.51 36.94
N MET A 44 9.70 -1.42 36.17
CA MET A 44 10.25 -1.43 34.80
C MET A 44 11.52 -0.59 34.65
N ASN A 45 12.59 -1.20 34.14
CA ASN A 45 13.90 -0.54 33.91
C ASN A 45 13.84 0.35 32.66
N PHE A 46 14.45 1.54 32.70
CA PHE A 46 14.45 2.49 31.57
C PHE A 46 15.08 1.88 30.30
N GLN A 47 16.15 1.11 30.46
CA GLN A 47 16.76 0.35 29.37
C GLN A 47 15.76 -0.57 28.66
N ALA A 48 14.90 -1.26 29.42
CA ALA A 48 13.89 -2.14 28.83
C ALA A 48 12.83 -1.35 28.05
N LEU A 49 12.41 -0.18 28.53
CA LEU A 49 11.45 0.68 27.82
C LEU A 49 11.99 1.20 26.49
N ILE A 50 13.27 1.60 26.44
CA ILE A 50 13.89 2.06 25.20
C ILE A 50 14.01 0.89 24.20
N ILE A 51 14.41 -0.30 24.67
CA ILE A 51 14.51 -1.49 23.82
C ILE A 51 13.13 -1.85 23.25
N THR A 52 12.07 -1.86 24.07
CA THR A 52 10.73 -2.21 23.57
C THR A 52 10.20 -1.20 22.56
N LEU A 53 10.38 0.10 22.80
CA LEU A 53 10.00 1.14 21.85
C LEU A 53 10.77 1.04 20.53
N ALA A 54 12.07 0.74 20.59
CA ALA A 54 12.89 0.54 19.39
C ALA A 54 12.44 -0.69 18.60
N VAL A 55 12.16 -1.82 19.26
CA VAL A 55 11.67 -3.04 18.61
C VAL A 55 10.29 -2.82 17.99
N ILE A 56 9.35 -2.20 18.72
CA ILE A 56 8.02 -1.87 18.20
C ILE A 56 8.13 -0.93 16.99
N GLY A 57 8.93 0.13 17.10
CA GLY A 57 9.19 1.05 15.99
C GLY A 57 9.80 0.33 14.77
N GLY A 58 10.77 -0.56 14.99
CA GLY A 58 11.38 -1.37 13.93
C GLY A 58 10.38 -2.28 13.23
N ILE A 59 9.51 -2.97 13.98
CA ILE A 59 8.46 -3.84 13.42
C ILE A 59 7.48 -3.01 12.58
N ILE A 60 7.05 -1.85 13.07
CA ILE A 60 6.13 -0.96 12.35
C ILE A 60 6.78 -0.49 11.04
N ILE A 61 8.03 -0.03 11.08
CA ILE A 61 8.76 0.42 9.88
C ILE A 61 8.90 -0.73 8.86
N ILE A 62 9.32 -1.91 9.30
CA ILE A 62 9.47 -3.08 8.43
C ILE A 62 8.11 -3.48 7.82
N ALA A 63 7.04 -3.49 8.61
CA ALA A 63 5.69 -3.77 8.13
C ALA A 63 5.22 -2.75 7.08
N PHE A 64 5.48 -1.45 7.28
CA PHE A 64 5.19 -0.42 6.30
C PHE A 64 6.01 -0.57 5.02
N LEU A 65 7.30 -0.86 5.13
CA LEU A 65 8.16 -1.10 3.96
C LEU A 65 7.67 -2.32 3.18
N ILE A 66 7.35 -3.44 3.84
CA ILE A 66 6.79 -4.61 3.17
C ILE A 66 5.43 -4.27 2.54
N CYS A 67 4.55 -3.54 3.24
CA CYS A 67 3.26 -3.14 2.69
C CYS A 67 3.42 -2.24 1.44
N LEU A 68 4.31 -1.25 1.47
CA LEU A 68 4.57 -0.37 0.33
C LEU A 68 5.27 -1.10 -0.84
N PHE A 69 6.26 -1.94 -0.55
CA PHE A 69 6.99 -2.67 -1.59
C PHE A 69 6.23 -3.89 -2.14
N CYS A 70 5.37 -4.54 -1.35
CA CYS A 70 4.55 -5.67 -1.80
C CYS A 70 3.18 -5.21 -2.32
N CYS A 71 2.46 -4.33 -1.64
CA CYS A 71 1.12 -3.91 -2.10
C CYS A 71 1.19 -2.88 -3.23
N CYS A 72 2.03 -1.83 -3.15
CA CYS A 72 2.09 -0.82 -4.22
C CYS A 72 2.84 -1.32 -5.47
N LYS A 73 3.76 -2.29 -5.33
CA LYS A 73 4.41 -2.93 -6.49
C LYS A 73 3.58 -4.06 -7.09
N CYS A 74 2.78 -4.79 -6.28
CA CYS A 74 1.83 -5.78 -6.81
C CYS A 74 0.55 -5.15 -7.35
N GLU A 75 0.14 -3.95 -6.95
CA GLU A 75 -0.94 -3.24 -7.64
C GLU A 75 -0.54 -2.94 -9.09
N ASN A 76 0.69 -2.48 -9.33
CA ASN A 76 1.22 -2.24 -10.66
C ASN A 76 1.48 -3.52 -11.49
N ALA A 77 1.78 -4.65 -10.85
CA ALA A 77 2.00 -5.93 -11.54
C ALA A 77 0.72 -6.75 -11.72
N GLY A 78 -0.21 -6.68 -10.78
CA GLY A 78 -1.49 -7.38 -10.77
C GLY A 78 -2.54 -6.72 -11.65
N SER A 79 -2.63 -5.38 -11.64
CA SER A 79 -3.49 -4.62 -12.56
C SER A 79 -3.04 -4.84 -14.00
N LYS A 80 -1.75 -4.68 -14.33
CA LYS A 80 -1.23 -4.96 -15.68
C LYS A 80 -1.56 -6.38 -16.17
N ARG A 81 -1.43 -7.38 -15.30
CA ARG A 81 -1.74 -8.78 -15.65
C ARG A 81 -3.25 -9.02 -15.83
N PHE A 82 -4.10 -8.28 -15.13
CA PHE A 82 -5.56 -8.33 -15.29
C PHE A 82 -6.01 -7.58 -16.56
N GLU A 83 -5.51 -6.36 -16.77
CA GLU A 83 -5.74 -5.53 -17.96
C GLU A 83 -5.30 -6.26 -19.24
N ASP A 84 -4.12 -6.88 -19.25
CA ASP A 84 -3.63 -7.67 -20.40
C ASP A 84 -4.55 -8.84 -20.74
N LYS A 85 -5.14 -9.50 -19.73
CA LYS A 85 -6.10 -10.58 -19.93
C LYS A 85 -7.42 -10.06 -20.49
N MET A 86 -7.90 -8.92 -19.97
CA MET A 86 -9.13 -8.28 -20.43
C MET A 86 -9.00 -7.78 -21.87
N GLN A 87 -7.88 -7.15 -22.23
CA GLN A 87 -7.60 -6.65 -23.57
C GLN A 87 -7.48 -7.80 -24.59
N ARG A 88 -6.88 -8.94 -24.21
CA ARG A 88 -6.86 -10.15 -25.04
C ARG A 88 -8.26 -10.72 -25.31
N GLN A 89 -9.14 -10.73 -24.31
CA GLN A 89 -10.52 -11.18 -24.49
C GLN A 89 -11.33 -10.21 -25.36
N ALA A 90 -11.18 -8.90 -25.15
CA ALA A 90 -11.84 -7.88 -25.95
C ALA A 90 -11.40 -7.95 -27.43
N ASN A 91 -10.11 -8.12 -27.70
CA ASN A 91 -9.59 -8.29 -29.05
C ASN A 91 -10.13 -9.55 -29.73
N LYS A 92 -10.21 -10.69 -29.03
CA LYS A 92 -10.82 -11.92 -29.58
C LYS A 92 -12.29 -11.77 -29.95
N THR A 93 -13.04 -10.98 -29.18
CA THR A 93 -14.46 -10.72 -29.48
C THR A 93 -14.60 -9.74 -30.65
N LYS A 94 -13.75 -8.70 -30.71
CA LYS A 94 -13.72 -7.75 -31.83
C LYS A 94 -13.38 -8.41 -33.15
N THR A 95 -12.34 -9.26 -33.19
CA THR A 95 -11.98 -9.97 -34.42
C THR A 95 -13.11 -10.87 -34.93
N LYS A 96 -13.78 -11.61 -34.03
CA LYS A 96 -14.97 -12.42 -34.40
C LYS A 96 -16.17 -11.58 -34.86
N GLN A 97 -16.33 -10.36 -34.35
CA GLN A 97 -17.37 -9.44 -34.81
C GLN A 97 -17.03 -8.88 -36.19
N GLU A 98 -15.78 -8.50 -36.41
CA GLU A 98 -15.29 -8.00 -37.70
C GLU A 98 -15.38 -9.08 -38.77
N GLU A 99 -15.00 -10.32 -38.46
CA GLU A 99 -15.09 -11.46 -39.38
C GLU A 99 -16.55 -11.72 -39.81
N ARG A 100 -17.50 -11.76 -38.86
CA ARG A 100 -18.93 -11.87 -39.17
C ARG A 100 -19.45 -10.70 -40.01
N LYS A 101 -18.92 -9.49 -39.78
CA LYS A 101 -19.32 -8.28 -40.52
C LYS A 101 -18.75 -8.29 -41.93
N SER A 102 -17.51 -8.77 -42.14
CA SER A 102 -16.92 -8.93 -43.46
C SER A 102 -17.62 -10.03 -44.25
N GLU A 103 -17.93 -11.16 -43.62
CA GLU A 103 -18.66 -12.26 -44.25
C GLU A 103 -20.06 -11.81 -44.69
N MET A 104 -20.80 -11.12 -43.81
CA MET A 104 -22.09 -10.53 -44.18
C MET A 104 -21.95 -9.55 -45.34
N LYS A 105 -20.95 -8.66 -45.34
CA LYS A 105 -20.75 -7.70 -46.44
C LYS A 105 -20.44 -8.41 -47.76
N GLN A 106 -19.53 -9.39 -47.75
CA GLN A 106 -19.18 -10.16 -48.94
C GLN A 106 -20.40 -10.88 -49.52
N ARG A 107 -21.19 -11.55 -48.67
CA ARG A 107 -22.43 -12.21 -49.11
C ARG A 107 -23.45 -11.21 -49.69
N HIS A 108 -23.58 -10.02 -49.09
CA HIS A 108 -24.46 -8.97 -49.63
C HIS A 108 -23.95 -8.44 -50.97
N GLU A 109 -22.64 -8.25 -51.13
CA GLU A 109 -22.04 -7.78 -52.38
C GLU A 109 -22.16 -8.83 -53.49
N GLU A 110 -21.98 -10.11 -53.18
CA GLU A 110 -22.20 -11.21 -54.13
C GLU A 110 -23.63 -11.25 -54.64
N ILE A 111 -24.62 -11.11 -53.75
CA ILE A 111 -26.03 -11.01 -54.12
C ILE A 111 -26.26 -9.77 -55.01
N ARG A 112 -25.70 -8.61 -54.62
CA ARG A 112 -25.83 -7.37 -55.38
C ARG A 112 -25.27 -7.50 -56.80
N LYS A 113 -24.14 -8.19 -56.96
CA LYS A 113 -23.53 -8.49 -58.27
C LYS A 113 -24.37 -9.47 -59.09
N LYS A 114 -24.87 -10.55 -58.47
CA LYS A 114 -25.69 -11.57 -59.15
C LYS A 114 -26.94 -10.99 -59.81
N TYR A 115 -27.58 -10.00 -59.17
CA TYR A 115 -28.79 -9.36 -59.67
C TYR A 115 -28.54 -8.02 -60.37
N GLY A 116 -27.29 -7.69 -60.71
CA GLY A 116 -26.96 -6.45 -61.44
C GLY A 116 -27.23 -5.15 -60.67
N LEU A 117 -27.41 -5.22 -59.35
CA LEU A 117 -27.71 -4.08 -58.47
C LEU A 117 -26.46 -3.25 -58.12
N SER A 118 -25.31 -3.47 -58.78
CA SER A 118 -24.01 -2.84 -58.49
C SER A 118 -23.90 -1.35 -58.86
N GLY A 119 -25.00 -0.69 -59.27
CA GLY A 119 -25.05 0.75 -59.52
C GLY A 119 -25.21 1.60 -58.25
N GLN A 120 -24.84 2.89 -58.35
CA GLN A 120 -24.99 3.91 -57.29
C GLN A 120 -26.42 3.86 -56.72
N ASN A 121 -26.53 3.77 -55.39
CA ASN A 121 -27.81 3.70 -54.72
C ASN A 121 -28.49 5.08 -54.79
N GLN A 122 -29.68 5.17 -55.40
CA GLN A 122 -30.37 6.46 -55.62
C GLN A 122 -30.71 7.20 -54.31
N TYR A 123 -30.69 6.50 -53.18
CA TYR A 123 -30.89 7.04 -51.84
C TYR A 123 -29.63 7.67 -51.20
N SER A 124 -28.42 7.45 -51.74
CA SER A 124 -27.21 8.10 -51.21
C SER A 124 -27.02 9.56 -51.65
N LYS A 125 -27.96 10.10 -52.45
CA LYS A 125 -27.96 11.52 -52.87
C LYS A 125 -28.43 12.49 -51.76
N PHE A 126 -29.01 11.97 -50.68
CA PHE A 126 -29.60 12.75 -49.59
C PHE A 126 -28.88 12.57 -48.24
N ALA A 127 -27.68 11.97 -48.24
CA ALA A 127 -26.83 11.79 -47.06
C ALA A 127 -25.65 12.76 -47.10
#